data_AF-A0A3D8S3L4-F1
#
_entry.id   AF-A0A3D8S3L4-F1
#
_cell.length_a   1.000
_cell.length_b   1.000
_cell.length_c   1.000
_cell.angle_alpha   90.00
_cell.angle_beta   90.00
_cell.angle_gamma   90.00
#
_symmetry.space_group_name_H-M   'P 1'
#
loop_
_entity.id
_entity.type
_entity.pdbx_description
1 polymer ?
#
loop_
_entity_poly.entity_id
_entity_poly.type
_entity_poly.pdbx_seq_one_letter_code
_entity_poly.pdbx_strand_id
1 'polypeptide(L)'
;MLMNQILGVSPEPCKEEFPRQLSQMGLPPKSTVFLRGNFMLLDQHVSRGPQSPTEESSHVDVAFGDDRKRFAGFHRFEIVRDGKPESSSGVTFWYSCIACNPSVDRYPFPAWVFTLHKFYAISLFRDGIAEILKEET
;
A
#
# COMPACT_ATOMS: atom_id res chain seq x y z
N MET A 1 -7.05 -8.62 -16.84
CA MET A 1 -7.22 -7.75 -18.05
C MET A 1 -8.28 -6.65 -17.86
N LEU A 2 -9.04 -6.65 -16.76
CA LEU A 2 -10.10 -5.65 -16.50
C LEU A 2 -9.70 -4.58 -15.47
N MET A 3 -8.67 -4.83 -14.65
CA MET A 3 -8.12 -3.81 -13.75
C MET A 3 -7.55 -2.59 -14.48
N ASN A 4 -7.10 -2.75 -15.73
CA ASN A 4 -6.49 -1.68 -16.52
C ASN A 4 -7.51 -0.59 -16.94
N GLN A 5 -8.78 -0.95 -17.17
CA GLN A 5 -9.77 -0.01 -17.70
C GLN A 5 -10.38 0.92 -16.64
N ILE A 6 -10.38 0.56 -15.36
CA ILE A 6 -11.01 1.36 -14.30
C ILE A 6 -10.06 2.42 -13.72
N LEU A 7 -8.75 2.22 -13.87
CA LEU A 7 -7.72 3.06 -13.25
C LEU A 7 -6.92 3.92 -14.27
N GLY A 8 -7.31 3.92 -15.54
CA GLY A 8 -6.54 4.60 -16.60
C GLY A 8 -5.14 4.01 -16.81
N VAL A 9 -4.95 2.74 -16.46
CA VAL A 9 -3.66 2.05 -16.56
C VAL A 9 -3.53 1.51 -17.99
N SER A 10 -2.38 1.78 -18.61
CA SER A 10 -2.04 1.40 -19.99
C SER A 10 -2.42 -0.07 -20.31
N PRO A 11 -2.86 -0.38 -21.54
CA PRO A 11 -3.24 -1.74 -21.96
C PRO A 11 -2.06 -2.73 -22.01
N GLU A 12 -0.83 -2.28 -21.75
CA GLU A 12 0.34 -3.15 -21.60
C GLU A 12 0.09 -4.19 -20.48
N PRO A 13 0.48 -5.46 -20.69
CA PRO A 13 0.33 -6.49 -19.67
C PRO A 13 1.14 -6.09 -18.43
N CYS A 14 0.45 -5.89 -17.31
CA CYS A 14 1.10 -5.63 -16.02
C CYS A 14 2.04 -6.80 -15.72
N LYS A 15 3.30 -6.49 -15.38
CA LYS A 15 4.27 -7.52 -14.98
C LYS A 15 3.81 -8.13 -13.66
N GLU A 16 3.59 -9.44 -13.66
CA GLU A 16 3.34 -10.20 -12.44
C GLU A 16 4.66 -10.53 -11.76
N GLU A 17 4.81 -10.10 -10.52
CA GLU A 17 5.98 -10.41 -9.70
C GLU A 17 5.56 -11.32 -8.54
N PHE A 18 6.35 -12.39 -8.33
CA PHE A 18 6.16 -13.23 -7.15
C PHE A 18 6.79 -12.55 -5.93
N PRO A 19 6.22 -12.67 -4.71
CA PRO A 19 6.74 -12.00 -3.52
C PRO A 19 8.24 -12.24 -3.26
N ARG A 20 8.76 -13.43 -3.61
CA ARG A 20 10.18 -13.79 -3.45
C ARG A 20 11.13 -13.09 -4.43
N GLN A 21 10.58 -12.50 -5.49
CA GLN A 21 11.34 -11.80 -6.53
C GLN A 21 11.34 -10.28 -6.31
N LEU A 22 10.57 -9.80 -5.34
CA LEU A 22 10.56 -8.39 -4.97
C LEU A 22 11.91 -8.01 -4.37
N SER A 23 12.43 -6.86 -4.80
CA SER A 23 13.60 -6.27 -4.18
C SER A 23 13.30 -5.97 -2.71
N GLN A 24 14.21 -6.36 -1.81
CA GLN A 24 14.13 -5.96 -0.40
C GLN A 24 14.43 -4.46 -0.22
N MET A 25 15.12 -3.85 -1.19
CA MET A 25 15.69 -2.50 -1.08
C MET A 25 14.88 -1.44 -1.85
N GLY A 26 13.84 -1.83 -2.59
CA GLY A 26 13.13 -0.91 -3.47
C GLY A 26 11.71 -1.35 -3.78
N LEU A 27 10.84 -0.35 -3.94
CA LEU A 27 9.47 -0.58 -4.36
C LEU A 27 9.41 -0.97 -5.85
N PRO A 28 8.49 -1.88 -6.23
CA PRO A 28 8.29 -2.24 -7.62
C PRO A 28 7.74 -1.04 -8.43
N PRO A 29 7.78 -1.09 -9.77
CA PRO A 29 7.15 -0.07 -10.62
C PRO A 29 5.65 0.06 -10.36
N LYS A 30 5.07 1.24 -10.62
CA LYS A 30 3.60 1.41 -10.61
C LYS A 30 2.96 0.42 -11.59
N SER A 31 1.75 -0.02 -11.24
CA SER A 31 0.99 -1.03 -11.98
C SER A 31 1.57 -2.46 -11.95
N THR A 32 2.61 -2.72 -11.15
CA THR A 32 3.05 -4.10 -10.88
C THR A 32 1.94 -4.85 -10.17
N VAL A 33 1.67 -6.09 -10.60
CA VAL A 33 0.63 -6.95 -10.02
C VAL A 33 1.26 -8.10 -9.24
N PHE A 34 0.61 -8.48 -8.14
CA PHE A 34 1.08 -9.53 -7.25
C PHE A 34 -0.01 -10.59 -7.03
N LEU A 35 0.44 -11.79 -6.67
CA LEU A 35 -0.43 -12.89 -6.24
C LEU A 35 -1.56 -13.18 -7.26
N ARG A 36 -1.22 -13.44 -8.52
CA ARG A 36 -2.19 -13.74 -9.60
C ARG A 36 -3.17 -12.61 -9.88
N GLY A 37 -2.71 -11.36 -9.78
CA GLY A 37 -3.52 -10.17 -10.05
C GLY A 37 -4.46 -9.77 -8.92
N ASN A 38 -4.33 -10.36 -7.72
CA ASN A 38 -5.17 -9.97 -6.59
C ASN A 38 -4.75 -8.63 -5.97
N PHE A 39 -3.49 -8.23 -6.17
CA PHE A 39 -2.96 -6.98 -5.67
C PHE A 39 -2.24 -6.23 -6.78
N MET A 40 -2.23 -4.90 -6.68
CA MET A 40 -1.52 -4.03 -7.61
C MET A 40 -0.92 -2.83 -6.90
N LEU A 41 0.30 -2.44 -7.26
CA LEU A 41 0.87 -1.17 -6.82
C LEU A 41 0.19 -0.02 -7.59
N LEU A 42 -0.64 0.77 -6.93
CA LEU A 42 -1.33 1.90 -7.56
C LEU A 42 -0.43 3.12 -7.65
N ASP A 43 0.10 3.51 -6.50
CA ASP A 43 0.84 4.73 -6.34
C ASP A 43 2.00 4.54 -5.36
N GLN A 44 3.02 5.35 -5.55
CA GLN A 44 4.17 5.40 -4.65
C GLN A 44 4.80 6.79 -4.72
N HIS A 45 5.21 7.26 -3.56
CA HIS A 45 5.98 8.47 -3.39
C HIS A 45 7.03 8.24 -2.30
N VAL A 46 8.31 8.41 -2.65
CA VAL A 46 9.41 8.34 -1.69
C VAL A 46 10.08 9.70 -1.69
N SER A 47 9.93 10.42 -0.59
CA SER A 47 10.59 11.70 -0.44
C SER A 47 12.07 11.52 -0.12
N ARG A 48 12.91 12.40 -0.65
CA ARG A 48 14.38 12.32 -0.64
C ARG A 48 15.01 13.63 -0.17
N GLY A 49 14.78 14.02 1.09
CA GLY A 49 15.47 15.13 1.75
C GLY A 49 15.05 16.53 1.30
N PRO A 50 15.58 17.59 1.94
CA PRO A 50 14.82 18.77 2.32
C PRO A 50 14.64 19.74 1.15
N GLN A 51 13.52 19.62 0.44
CA GLN A 51 13.11 20.62 -0.55
C GLN A 51 12.08 21.61 0.01
N SER A 52 11.51 21.37 1.19
CA SER A 52 10.62 22.33 1.86
C SER A 52 10.46 22.04 3.36
N PRO A 53 10.16 23.06 4.20
CA PRO A 53 9.87 22.90 5.64
C PRO A 53 8.48 22.27 5.93
N THR A 54 7.73 21.88 4.90
CA THR A 54 6.49 21.12 5.02
C THR A 54 6.79 19.64 5.20
N GLU A 55 6.11 19.02 6.17
CA GLU A 55 6.16 17.61 6.55
C GLU A 55 6.53 16.67 5.40
N GLU A 56 7.68 16.01 5.52
CA GLU A 56 8.21 15.15 4.49
C GLU A 56 7.60 13.74 4.63
N SER A 57 6.55 13.45 3.85
CA SER A 57 5.91 12.13 3.86
C SER A 57 6.32 11.25 2.69
N SER A 58 6.26 9.93 2.89
CA SER A 58 6.49 8.93 1.85
C SER A 58 5.38 7.90 1.97
N HIS A 59 4.75 7.52 0.85
CA HIS A 59 3.62 6.60 0.86
C HIS A 59 3.69 5.57 -0.26
N VAL A 60 2.98 4.46 -0.05
CA VAL A 60 2.73 3.44 -1.05
C VAL A 60 1.29 2.96 -0.96
N ASP A 61 0.62 2.88 -2.10
CA ASP A 61 -0.76 2.45 -2.24
C ASP A 61 -0.83 1.11 -2.94
N VAL A 62 -1.37 0.12 -2.25
CA VAL A 62 -1.53 -1.25 -2.76
C VAL A 62 -3.02 -1.53 -2.90
N ALA A 63 -3.50 -1.58 -4.13
CA ALA A 63 -4.85 -2.05 -4.44
C ALA A 63 -4.99 -3.54 -4.13
N PHE A 64 -6.19 -3.92 -3.71
CA PHE A 64 -6.63 -5.30 -3.70
C PHE A 64 -7.93 -5.45 -4.48
N GLY A 65 -8.10 -6.61 -5.10
CA GLY A 65 -9.24 -6.93 -5.94
C GLY A 65 -9.04 -8.29 -6.58
N ASP A 66 -9.89 -8.62 -7.55
CA ASP A 66 -9.67 -9.77 -8.43
C ASP A 66 -10.03 -9.29 -9.82
N ASP A 67 -9.21 -9.62 -10.82
CA ASP A 67 -9.50 -9.39 -12.24
C ASP A 67 -10.90 -9.90 -12.66
N ARG A 68 -11.46 -10.87 -11.91
CA ARG A 68 -12.83 -11.40 -12.08
C ARG A 68 -13.91 -10.58 -11.36
N LYS A 69 -13.57 -9.88 -10.27
CA LYS A 69 -14.52 -9.17 -9.37
C LYS A 69 -14.33 -7.65 -9.30
N ARG A 70 -13.39 -7.10 -10.07
CA ARG A 70 -13.02 -5.66 -10.12
C ARG A 70 -12.29 -5.20 -8.86
N PHE A 71 -11.83 -3.95 -8.88
CA PHE A 71 -11.19 -3.26 -7.75
C PHE A 71 -12.08 -3.33 -6.50
N ALA A 72 -11.51 -3.75 -5.37
CA ALA A 72 -12.24 -3.89 -4.10
C ALA A 72 -11.79 -2.88 -3.04
N GLY A 73 -10.67 -2.19 -3.27
CA GLY A 73 -10.11 -1.22 -2.35
C GLY A 73 -8.60 -1.12 -2.44
N PHE A 74 -8.00 -0.37 -1.52
CA PHE A 74 -6.55 -0.29 -1.36
C PHE A 74 -6.13 -0.07 0.10
N HIS A 75 -4.90 -0.48 0.38
CA HIS A 75 -4.17 -0.14 1.59
C HIS A 75 -3.16 0.96 1.26
N ARG A 76 -3.07 1.96 2.12
CA ARG A 76 -2.00 2.95 2.08
C ARG A 76 -1.11 2.79 3.31
N PHE A 77 0.17 2.69 3.05
CA PHE A 77 1.22 2.76 4.06
C PHE A 77 1.96 4.08 3.88
N GLU A 78 2.08 4.86 4.94
CA GLU A 78 2.69 6.18 4.90
C GLU A 78 3.66 6.37 6.06
N ILE A 79 4.75 7.07 5.79
CA ILE A 79 5.81 7.41 6.72
C ILE A 79 5.88 8.93 6.75
N VAL A 80 5.71 9.53 7.91
CA VAL A 80 5.83 10.97 8.14
C VAL A 80 7.04 11.20 9.04
N ARG A 81 7.96 12.04 8.59
CA ARG A 81 9.18 12.37 9.34
C ARG A 81 9.04 13.74 9.99
N ASP A 82 9.27 13.80 11.30
CA ASP A 82 9.22 15.07 12.03
C ASP A 82 10.47 15.91 11.68
N GLY A 83 10.26 17.05 11.02
CA GLY A 83 11.32 17.97 10.59
C GLY A 83 11.96 18.80 11.72
N LYS A 84 11.97 18.33 12.98
CA LYS A 84 12.53 19.08 14.10
C LYS A 84 14.04 18.79 14.28
N PRO A 85 14.92 19.79 14.12
CA PRO A 85 16.37 19.58 14.07
C PRO A 85 17.05 19.24 15.41
N GLU A 86 16.37 19.36 16.57
CA GLU A 86 17.06 19.46 17.87
C GLU A 86 16.68 18.37 18.91
N SER A 87 15.81 17.42 18.59
CA SER A 87 15.49 16.31 19.50
C SER A 87 14.97 15.11 18.74
N SER A 88 15.66 13.96 18.84
CA SER A 88 15.24 12.63 18.37
C SER A 88 14.17 12.67 17.27
N SER A 89 14.59 12.87 16.01
CA SER A 89 13.67 12.95 14.86
C SER A 89 12.72 11.75 14.89
N GLY A 90 11.46 12.02 15.22
CA GLY A 90 10.42 11.02 15.28
C GLY A 90 9.99 10.61 13.89
N VAL A 91 9.69 9.34 13.72
CA VAL A 91 9.06 8.82 12.50
C VAL A 91 7.69 8.27 12.89
N THR A 92 6.64 8.78 12.26
CA THR A 92 5.29 8.28 12.43
C THR A 92 4.90 7.39 11.25
N PHE A 93 4.49 6.16 11.55
CA PHE A 93 3.98 5.20 10.57
C PHE A 93 2.45 5.22 10.56
N TRP A 94 1.87 5.49 9.41
CA TRP A 94 0.43 5.50 9.18
C TRP A 94 0.01 4.33 8.31
N TYR A 95 -1.10 3.71 8.72
CA TYR A 95 -1.80 2.71 7.93
C TYR A 95 -3.25 3.13 7.74
N SER A 96 -3.70 3.12 6.49
CA SER A 96 -5.11 3.32 6.16
C SER A 96 -5.59 2.27 5.16
N CYS A 97 -6.89 2.00 5.20
CA CYS A 97 -7.53 1.00 4.35
C CYS A 97 -8.88 1.55 3.90
N ILE A 98 -9.08 1.60 2.59
CA ILE A 98 -10.37 1.93 1.98
C ILE A 98 -10.83 0.69 1.23
N ALA A 99 -11.97 0.13 1.65
CA ALA A 99 -12.67 -0.89 0.89
C ALA A 99 -13.89 -0.27 0.24
N CYS A 100 -14.00 -0.41 -1.06
CA CYS A 100 -15.13 0.09 -1.84
C CYS A 100 -15.42 -0.91 -2.95
N ASN A 101 -16.70 -1.25 -3.13
CA ASN A 101 -17.16 -1.85 -4.36
C ASN A 101 -17.54 -0.70 -5.31
N PRO A 102 -16.72 -0.37 -6.33
CA PRO A 102 -16.98 0.77 -7.20
C PRO A 102 -18.22 0.58 -8.07
N SER A 103 -18.82 -0.61 -8.09
CA SER A 103 -20.04 -0.92 -8.85
C SER A 103 -21.32 -0.91 -8.00
N VAL A 104 -21.22 -1.00 -6.67
CA VAL A 104 -22.39 -0.97 -5.76
C VAL A 104 -21.94 -0.44 -4.40
N ASP A 105 -22.63 0.54 -3.84
CA ASP A 105 -22.36 1.09 -2.49
C ASP A 105 -22.73 0.10 -1.37
N ARG A 106 -22.01 -1.02 -1.32
CA ARG A 106 -22.14 -2.06 -0.30
C ARG A 106 -20.82 -2.79 -0.13
N TYR A 107 -20.54 -3.22 1.10
CA TYR A 107 -19.39 -4.07 1.37
C TYR A 107 -19.50 -5.41 0.60
N PRO A 108 -18.40 -5.92 0.02
CA PRO A 108 -18.41 -7.21 -0.67
C PRO A 108 -18.59 -8.41 0.27
N PHE A 109 -18.38 -8.21 1.58
CA PHE A 109 -18.51 -9.21 2.65
C PHE A 109 -19.30 -8.63 3.83
N PRO A 110 -19.82 -9.47 4.74
CA PRO A 110 -20.42 -9.00 5.99
C PRO A 110 -19.47 -8.10 6.78
N ALA A 111 -20.03 -7.10 7.48
CA ALA A 111 -19.23 -6.09 8.19
C ALA A 111 -18.20 -6.69 9.17
N TRP A 112 -18.54 -7.79 9.85
CA TRP A 112 -17.63 -8.45 10.79
C TRP A 112 -16.38 -9.04 10.11
N VAL A 113 -16.51 -9.54 8.88
CA VAL A 113 -15.38 -10.04 8.09
C VAL A 113 -14.45 -8.89 7.75
N PHE A 114 -15.02 -7.74 7.39
CA PHE A 114 -14.24 -6.54 7.12
C PHE A 114 -13.52 -6.03 8.38
N THR A 115 -14.19 -6.04 9.53
CA THR A 115 -13.56 -5.71 10.82
C THR A 115 -12.41 -6.66 11.15
N LEU A 116 -12.60 -7.97 11.00
CA LEU A 116 -11.55 -8.97 11.21
C LEU A 116 -10.37 -8.76 10.26
N HIS A 117 -10.65 -8.54 8.98
CA HIS A 117 -9.63 -8.26 7.97
C HIS A 117 -8.84 -6.98 8.29
N LYS A 118 -9.54 -5.91 8.70
CA LYS A 118 -8.90 -4.65 9.10
C LYS A 118 -7.99 -4.84 10.30
N PHE A 119 -8.47 -5.55 11.33
CA PHE A 119 -7.65 -5.87 12.50
C PHE A 119 -6.41 -6.69 12.10
N TYR A 120 -6.60 -7.75 11.33
CA TYR A 120 -5.53 -8.60 10.85
C TYR A 120 -4.48 -7.83 10.04
N ALA A 121 -4.90 -6.97 9.11
CA ALA A 121 -4.00 -6.16 8.30
C ALA A 121 -3.21 -5.14 9.15
N ILE A 122 -3.86 -4.52 10.15
CA ILE A 122 -3.17 -3.63 11.11
C ILE A 122 -2.12 -4.40 11.91
N SER A 123 -2.46 -5.60 12.40
CA SER A 123 -1.52 -6.44 13.14
C SER A 123 -0.31 -6.82 12.29
N LEU A 124 -0.53 -7.31 11.06
CA LEU A 124 0.55 -7.64 10.13
C LEU A 124 1.44 -6.43 9.81
N PHE A 125 0.85 -5.25 9.63
CA PHE A 125 1.61 -4.03 9.41
C PHE A 125 2.51 -3.72 10.61
N ARG A 126 1.96 -3.77 11.82
CA ARG A 126 2.72 -3.51 13.05
C ARG A 126 3.85 -4.52 13.25
N ASP A 127 3.59 -5.79 13.00
CA ASP A 127 4.59 -6.85 13.11
C ASP A 127 5.69 -6.67 12.07
N GLY A 128 5.33 -6.31 10.83
CA GLY A 128 6.29 -6.03 9.77
C GLY A 128 7.20 -4.84 10.08
N ILE A 129 6.65 -3.73 10.58
CA ILE A 129 7.44 -2.58 11.04
C ILE A 129 8.34 -2.99 12.22
N ALA A 130 7.81 -3.73 13.19
CA ALA A 130 8.59 -4.18 14.34
C ALA A 130 9.78 -5.06 13.92
N GLU A 131 9.64 -5.89 12.88
CA GLU A 131 10.74 -6.71 12.37
C GLU A 131 11.82 -5.86 11.69
N ILE A 132 11.43 -4.91 10.83
CA ILE A 132 12.38 -3.99 10.17
C ILE A 132 13.18 -3.19 11.22
N LEU A 133 12.51 -2.70 12.27
CA LEU A 133 13.16 -1.94 13.33
C LEU A 133 14.15 -2.77 14.17
N LYS A 134 14.00 -4.11 14.22
CA LYS A 134 14.99 -4.97 14.88
C LYS A 134 16.27 -5.12 14.07
N GLU A 135 16.18 -5.15 12.74
CA GLU A 135 17.35 -5.28 11.87
C GLU A 135 18.25 -4.03 11.88
N GLU A 136 17.72 -2.88 12.30
CA GLU A 136 18.47 -1.63 12.46
C GLU A 136 19.17 -1.46 13.84
N THR A 137 19.03 -2.43 14.76
CA THR A 137 19.64 -2.40 16.12
C THR A 137 20.83 -3.36 16.23
#